data_AF-A0A4V2XQ77-F1
#
_entry.id   AF-A0A4V2XQ77-F1
#
_cell.length_a   1.000
_cell.length_b   1.000
_cell.length_c   1.000
_cell.angle_alpha   90.00
_cell.angle_beta   90.00
_cell.angle_gamma   90.00
#
_symmetry.space_group_name_H-M   'P 1'
#
loop_
_entity.id
_entity.type
_entity.pdbx_description
1 polymer ?
#
loop_
_entity_poly.entity_id
_entity_poly.type
_entity_poly.pdbx_seq_one_letter_code
_entity_poly.pdbx_strand_id
1 'polypeptide(L)'
;MNPSLAAVAAGAALMIVVLLTEPLRRLALRHDLTDRPGVQKAHAAPTPYLGGVAVAVATLTMGAGTALAGGLLDPALGVLLGAAAAVAVLGLVDDARPLSPRLRLCVETP
;
A
#
# COMPACT_ATOMS: atom_id res chain seq x y z
N MET A 1 -24.95 -3.73 -8.26
CA MET A 1 -24.11 -2.51 -8.40
C MET A 1 -24.27 -1.96 -9.80
N ASN A 2 -24.39 -0.64 -9.95
CA ASN A 2 -24.46 0.01 -11.26
C ASN A 2 -23.08 -0.08 -11.95
N PRO A 3 -22.94 -0.67 -13.15
CA PRO A 3 -21.65 -0.85 -13.82
C PRO A 3 -20.94 0.49 -14.11
N SER A 4 -21.69 1.57 -14.34
CA SER A 4 -21.10 2.89 -14.56
C SER A 4 -20.44 3.44 -13.29
N LEU A 5 -21.05 3.23 -12.12
CA LEU A 5 -20.49 3.63 -10.82
C LEU A 5 -19.17 2.89 -10.55
N ALA A 6 -19.13 1.58 -10.83
CA ALA A 6 -17.91 0.78 -10.68
C ALA A 6 -16.79 1.26 -11.62
N ALA A 7 -17.11 1.57 -12.88
CA ALA A 7 -16.13 2.08 -13.84
C ALA A 7 -15.58 3.44 -13.44
N VAL A 8 -16.45 4.36 -12.99
CA VAL A 8 -16.03 5.68 -12.46
C VAL A 8 -15.14 5.49 -11.24
N ALA A 9 -15.50 4.57 -10.34
CA ALA A 9 -14.71 4.32 -9.15
C ALA A 9 -13.31 3.75 -9.47
N ALA A 10 -13.22 2.82 -10.42
CA ALA A 10 -11.95 2.28 -10.88
C ALA A 10 -11.08 3.34 -11.57
N GLY A 11 -11.67 4.19 -12.42
CA GLY A 11 -10.97 5.31 -13.04
C GLY A 11 -10.45 6.33 -12.04
N ALA A 12 -11.26 6.67 -11.02
CA ALA A 12 -10.85 7.54 -9.93
C ALA A 12 -9.74 6.90 -9.08
N ALA A 13 -9.84 5.61 -8.77
CA ALA A 13 -8.79 4.88 -8.05
C ALA A 13 -7.45 4.94 -8.81
N LEU A 14 -7.48 4.70 -10.13
CA LEU A 14 -6.29 4.80 -10.97
C LEU A 14 -5.68 6.20 -10.93
N MET A 15 -6.50 7.24 -11.04
CA MET A 15 -6.05 8.62 -10.95
C MET A 15 -5.43 8.93 -9.59
N ILE A 16 -6.04 8.49 -8.48
CA ILE A 16 -5.49 8.66 -7.13
C ILE A 16 -4.11 7.99 -7.04
N VAL A 17 -3.97 6.75 -7.51
CA VAL A 17 -2.69 6.04 -7.48
C VAL A 17 -1.62 6.79 -8.29
N VAL A 18 -1.93 7.20 -9.52
CA VAL A 18 -0.98 7.93 -10.38
C VAL A 18 -0.55 9.24 -9.73
N LEU A 19 -1.50 10.00 -9.15
CA LEU A 19 -1.21 11.28 -8.50
C LEU A 19 -0.43 11.13 -7.19
N LEU A 20 -0.66 10.06 -6.43
CA LEU A 20 0.02 9.82 -5.15
C LEU A 20 1.39 9.15 -5.30
N THR A 21 1.64 8.42 -6.39
CA THR A 21 2.89 7.67 -6.57
C THR A 21 4.13 8.57 -6.52
N GLU A 22 4.12 9.69 -7.24
CA GLU A 22 5.23 10.64 -7.27
C GLU A 22 5.51 11.32 -5.91
N PRO A 23 4.54 11.95 -5.23
CA PRO A 23 4.78 12.58 -3.93
C PRO A 23 5.18 11.56 -2.86
N LEU A 24 4.60 10.36 -2.85
CA LEU A 24 5.01 9.29 -1.93
C LEU A 24 6.43 8.82 -2.22
N ARG A 25 6.82 8.73 -3.50
CA ARG A 25 8.23 8.46 -3.86
C ARG A 25 9.18 9.50 -3.28
N ARG A 26 8.84 10.79 -3.41
CA ARG A 26 9.66 11.88 -2.85
C ARG A 26 9.70 11.83 -1.32
N LEU A 27 8.59 11.48 -0.67
CA LEU A 27 8.52 11.31 0.77
C LEU A 27 9.40 10.16 1.24
N ALA A 28 9.34 9.01 0.54
CA ALA A 28 10.16 7.84 0.83
C ALA A 28 11.65 8.16 0.79
N LEU A 29 12.09 8.86 -0.27
CA LEU A 29 13.49 9.28 -0.42
C LEU A 29 13.92 10.28 0.66
N ARG A 30 13.03 11.20 1.07
CA ARG A 30 13.31 12.19 2.13
C ARG A 30 13.43 11.56 3.52
N HIS A 31 12.64 10.53 3.80
CA HIS A 31 12.63 9.83 5.08
C HIS A 31 13.50 8.57 5.10
N ASP A 32 14.29 8.35 4.04
CA ASP A 32 15.16 7.17 3.90
C ASP A 32 14.41 5.83 4.01
N LEU A 33 13.11 5.85 3.70
CA LEU A 33 12.24 4.68 3.60
C LEU A 33 12.49 4.00 2.25
N THR A 34 13.69 3.46 2.09
CA THR A 34 14.14 2.84 0.84
C THR A 34 14.76 1.48 1.10
N ASP A 35 14.52 0.54 0.17
CA ASP A 35 15.27 -0.71 0.13
C ASP A 35 16.67 -0.37 -0.37
N ARG A 36 17.63 -0.34 0.54
CA ARG A 36 19.03 -0.18 0.16
C ARG A 36 19.54 -1.51 -0.39
N PRO A 37 20.03 -1.56 -1.64
CA PRO A 37 20.52 -2.80 -2.20
C PRO A 37 21.72 -3.33 -1.40
N GLY A 38 21.62 -4.57 -0.94
CA GLY A 38 22.77 -5.34 -0.43
C GLY A 38 23.59 -5.95 -1.57
N VAL A 39 24.74 -6.54 -1.24
CA VAL A 39 25.77 -7.10 -2.14
C VAL A 39 25.26 -8.15 -3.14
N GLN A 40 23.99 -8.58 -3.05
CA GLN A 40 23.38 -9.60 -3.91
C GLN A 40 22.18 -9.12 -4.76
N LYS A 41 21.82 -7.83 -4.78
CA LYS A 41 20.69 -7.32 -5.59
C LYS A 41 21.15 -6.71 -6.92
N ALA A 42 20.48 -7.06 -8.02
CA ALA A 42 20.81 -6.63 -9.39
C ALA A 42 20.56 -5.13 -9.68
N HIS A 43 19.97 -4.38 -8.74
CA HIS A 43 19.62 -2.98 -8.91
C HIS A 43 20.57 -2.07 -8.10
N ALA A 44 21.20 -1.12 -8.78
CA ALA A 44 22.14 -0.16 -8.19
C ALA A 44 21.45 1.03 -7.48
N ALA A 45 20.15 1.25 -7.73
CA ALA A 45 19.40 2.38 -7.19
C ALA A 45 18.46 1.93 -6.05
N PRO A 46 18.37 2.69 -4.94
CA PRO A 46 17.46 2.40 -3.84
C PRO A 46 16.00 2.45 -4.29
N THR A 47 15.23 1.39 -4.02
CA THR A 47 13.80 1.36 -4.36
C THR A 47 12.97 1.94 -3.19
N PRO A 48 12.23 3.04 -3.41
CA PRO A 48 11.45 3.68 -2.37
C PRO A 48 10.25 2.83 -1.94
N TYR A 49 10.10 2.60 -0.65
CA TYR A 49 8.88 2.06 -0.03
C TYR A 49 7.80 3.15 -0.07
N LEU A 50 6.51 2.81 0.14
CA LEU A 50 5.29 3.66 0.03
C LEU A 50 4.44 3.49 -1.24
N GLY A 51 4.85 2.70 -2.23
CA GLY A 51 3.96 2.37 -3.37
C GLY A 51 2.65 1.72 -2.92
N GLY A 52 2.73 0.82 -1.93
CA GLY A 52 1.56 0.16 -1.33
C GLY A 52 0.61 1.14 -0.63
N VAL A 53 1.11 2.27 -0.11
CA VAL A 53 0.26 3.30 0.53
C VAL A 53 -0.64 3.98 -0.50
N ALA A 54 -0.13 4.26 -1.71
CA ALA A 54 -0.95 4.81 -2.79
C ALA A 54 -2.13 3.89 -3.13
N VAL A 55 -1.84 2.59 -3.25
CA VAL A 55 -2.84 1.56 -3.56
C VAL A 55 -3.84 1.39 -2.42
N ALA A 56 -3.38 1.35 -1.16
CA ALA A 56 -4.25 1.23 0.00
C ALA A 56 -5.21 2.42 0.12
N VAL A 57 -4.70 3.66 -0.03
CA VAL A 57 -5.53 4.86 0.00
C VAL A 57 -6.59 4.83 -1.11
N ALA A 58 -6.21 4.54 -2.35
CA ALA A 58 -7.14 4.46 -3.46
C ALA A 58 -8.20 3.37 -3.26
N THR A 59 -7.79 2.19 -2.79
CA THR A 59 -8.69 1.04 -2.60
C THR A 59 -9.69 1.29 -1.48
N LEU A 60 -9.23 1.80 -0.33
CA LEU A 60 -10.09 2.06 0.81
C LEU A 60 -11.07 3.21 0.54
N THR A 61 -10.59 4.31 -0.03
CA THR A 61 -11.45 5.48 -0.33
C THR A 61 -12.49 5.17 -1.39
N MET A 62 -12.10 4.54 -2.50
CA MET A 62 -13.04 4.22 -3.58
C MET A 62 -13.95 3.05 -3.23
N GLY A 63 -13.46 2.05 -2.49
CA GLY A 63 -14.28 0.96 -1.97
C GLY A 63 -15.37 1.45 -1.03
N ALA A 64 -15.01 2.24 -0.02
CA ALA A 64 -15.96 2.84 0.91
C ALA A 64 -16.91 3.83 0.22
N GLY A 65 -16.39 4.69 -0.66
CA GLY A 65 -17.20 5.66 -1.40
C GLY A 65 -18.23 5.01 -2.32
N THR A 66 -17.86 3.92 -3.00
CA THR A 66 -18.78 3.14 -3.85
C THR A 66 -19.85 2.44 -3.02
N ALA A 67 -19.48 1.90 -1.85
CA ALA A 67 -20.41 1.27 -0.92
C ALA A 67 -21.47 2.27 -0.45
N LEU A 68 -21.05 3.46 -0.02
CA LEU A 68 -21.93 4.53 0.43
C LEU A 68 -22.83 5.05 -0.71
N ALA A 69 -22.26 5.33 -1.88
CA ALA A 69 -23.02 5.84 -3.03
C ALA A 69 -24.04 4.82 -3.58
N GLY A 70 -23.74 3.53 -3.47
CA GLY A 70 -24.64 2.45 -3.86
C GLY A 70 -25.66 2.05 -2.78
N GLY A 71 -25.57 2.62 -1.56
CA GLY A 71 -26.37 2.18 -0.41
C GLY A 71 -26.03 0.76 0.07
N LEU A 72 -24.88 0.22 -0.29
CA LEU A 72 -24.42 -1.10 0.13
C LEU A 72 -23.76 -1.02 1.51
N LEU A 73 -24.56 -1.09 2.57
CA LEU A 73 -24.10 -1.23 3.95
C LEU A 73 -24.01 -2.71 4.33
N ASP A 74 -23.18 -3.47 3.61
CA ASP A 74 -22.94 -4.89 3.88
C ASP A 74 -21.86 -5.06 4.97
N PRO A 75 -22.16 -5.71 6.11
CA PRO A 75 -21.16 -6.02 7.13
C PRO A 75 -19.93 -6.76 6.59
N ALA A 76 -20.11 -7.66 5.60
CA ALA A 76 -19.00 -8.39 4.99
C ALA A 76 -18.03 -7.45 4.25
N LEU A 77 -18.56 -6.43 3.57
CA LEU A 77 -17.75 -5.40 2.93
C LEU A 77 -17.00 -4.55 3.96
N GLY A 78 -17.65 -4.22 5.08
CA GLY A 78 -17.01 -3.54 6.21
C GLY A 78 -15.83 -4.33 6.78
N VAL A 79 -16.01 -5.65 6.99
CA VAL A 79 -14.94 -6.55 7.44
C VAL A 79 -13.81 -6.62 6.41
N LEU A 80 -14.13 -6.73 5.12
CA LEU A 80 -13.14 -6.77 4.05
C LEU A 80 -12.29 -5.49 3.99
N LEU A 81 -12.93 -4.32 4.04
CA LEU A 81 -12.22 -3.03 4.04
C LEU A 81 -11.40 -2.84 5.31
N GLY A 82 -11.93 -3.27 6.47
CA GLY A 82 -11.20 -3.27 7.73
C GLY A 82 -9.96 -4.18 7.70
N ALA A 83 -10.09 -5.38 7.15
CA ALA A 83 -8.97 -6.32 6.97
C ALA A 83 -7.93 -5.76 5.99
N ALA A 84 -8.36 -5.17 4.86
CA ALA A 84 -7.47 -4.53 3.91
C ALA A 84 -6.69 -3.37 4.55
N ALA A 85 -7.34 -2.55 5.38
CA ALA A 85 -6.68 -1.49 6.14
C ALA A 85 -5.66 -2.04 7.14
N ALA A 86 -6.02 -3.10 7.88
CA ALA A 86 -5.11 -3.74 8.84
C ALA A 86 -3.86 -4.32 8.15
N VAL A 87 -4.03 -5.01 7.01
CA VAL A 87 -2.92 -5.56 6.22
C VAL A 87 -2.05 -4.43 5.66
N ALA A 88 -2.65 -3.34 5.16
CA ALA A 88 -1.90 -2.20 4.66
C ALA A 88 -1.06 -1.53 5.76
N VAL A 89 -1.62 -1.36 6.96
CA VAL A 89 -0.87 -0.84 8.11
C VAL A 89 0.25 -1.79 8.51
N LEU A 90 -0.02 -3.10 8.59
CA LEU A 90 0.99 -4.08 8.96
C LEU A 90 2.15 -4.09 7.96
N GLY A 91 1.85 -4.12 6.66
CA GLY A 91 2.88 -4.04 5.61
C GLY A 91 3.68 -2.75 5.67
N LEU A 92 3.04 -1.60 5.95
CA LEU A 92 3.74 -0.34 6.12
C LEU A 92 4.66 -0.33 7.35
N VAL A 93 4.24 -0.95 8.45
CA VAL A 93 5.09 -1.10 9.65
C VAL A 93 6.27 -2.02 9.37
N ASP A 94 6.07 -3.11 8.61
CA ASP A 94 7.14 -4.02 8.21
C ASP A 94 8.16 -3.32 7.30
N ASP A 95 7.69 -2.59 6.28
CA ASP A 95 8.52 -1.77 5.39
C ASP A 95 9.34 -0.71 6.15
N ALA A 96 8.76 -0.13 7.22
CA ALA A 96 9.40 0.90 8.03
C ALA A 96 10.34 0.35 9.11
N ARG A 97 10.31 -0.95 9.42
CA ARG A 97 11.14 -1.58 10.45
C ARG A 97 12.18 -2.49 9.81
N PRO A 98 13.32 -1.93 9.34
CA PRO A 98 14.43 -2.77 8.88
C PRO A 98 14.93 -3.63 10.04
N LEU A 99 14.65 -4.93 10.00
CA LEU A 99 15.17 -5.90 10.96
C LEU A 99 16.70 -5.84 10.95
N SER A 100 17.29 -5.78 12.16
CA SER A 100 18.75 -5.76 12.26
C SER A 100 19.34 -7.02 11.60
N PRO A 101 20.45 -6.92 10.83
CA PRO A 101 21.08 -8.07 10.19
C PRO A 101 21.41 -9.23 11.14
N ARG A 102 21.63 -8.93 12.44
CA ARG A 102 21.89 -9.91 13.49
C ARG A 102 20.67 -10.77 13.81
N LEU A 103 19.47 -10.19 13.81
CA LEU A 103 18.22 -10.94 14.00
C LEU A 103 17.90 -11.84 12.80
N ARG A 104 18.22 -11.40 11.57
CA ARG A 104 18.11 -12.24 10.38
C ARG A 104 19.02 -13.47 10.47
N LEU A 105 20.29 -13.27 10.85
CA LEU A 105 21.24 -14.37 11.02
C LEU A 105 20.77 -15.38 12.08
N CYS A 106 20.22 -14.93 13.21
CA CYS A 106 19.72 -15.84 14.25
C CYS A 106 18.50 -16.68 13.85
N VAL A 107 17.71 -16.24 12.86
CA VAL A 107 16.53 -16.98 12.37
C VAL A 107 16.89 -17.87 11.17
N GLU A 108 17.90 -17.47 10.39
CA GLU A 108 18.28 -18.11 9.12
C GLU A 108 19.38 -19.18 9.28
N THR A 109 20.08 -19.24 10.41
CA THR A 109 20.93 -20.38 10.75
C THR A 109 20.13 -21.45 11.51
N PRO A 110 20.00 -22.68 10.99
CA PRO A 110 19.46 -23.82 11.75
C PRO A 110 20.36 -24.21 12.94
#